data_AF-A0A9R1GV49-F1
#
_entry.id   AF-A0A9R1GV49-F1
#
_cell.length_a   1.000
_cell.length_b   1.000
_cell.length_c   1.000
_cell.angle_alpha   90.00
_cell.angle_beta   90.00
_cell.angle_gamma   90.00
#
_symmetry.space_group_name_H-M   'P 1'
#
loop_
_entity.id
_entity.type
_entity.pdbx_description
1 polymer ?
#
loop_
_entity_poly.entity_id
_entity_poly.type
_entity_poly.pdbx_seq_one_letter_code
_entity_poly.pdbx_strand_id
1 'polypeptide(L)'
;MPLLLLLMLLAAGAAGAESATPSLHIGVNYGANADNLPSPTSVAAFLATKTTIDRVKLFDANPTFISAFAGTPVSLAVSLPNSALPALADKATGLDAARSWIRANLSPYVPATNVTLLLA
;
A
#
# COMPACT_ATOMS: atom_id res chain seq x y z
N MET A 1 -9.31 -7.21 47.38
CA MET A 1 -10.09 -7.64 46.18
C MET A 1 -11.04 -6.56 45.64
N PRO A 2 -11.85 -5.83 46.43
CA PRO A 2 -12.79 -4.84 45.85
C PRO A 2 -12.11 -3.55 45.36
N LEU A 3 -11.03 -3.12 46.02
CA LEU A 3 -10.29 -1.91 45.63
C LEU A 3 -9.55 -2.04 44.29
N LEU A 4 -9.07 -3.25 43.97
CA LEU A 4 -8.37 -3.54 42.70
C LEU A 4 -9.33 -3.50 41.51
N LEU A 5 -10.56 -4.01 41.72
CA LEU A 5 -11.63 -3.98 40.71
C LEU A 5 -12.10 -2.54 40.43
N LEU A 6 -12.19 -1.72 41.48
CA LEU A 6 -12.51 -0.30 41.36
C LEU A 6 -11.40 0.48 40.62
N LEU A 7 -10.13 0.15 40.86
CA LEU A 7 -8.99 0.75 40.17
C LEU A 7 -8.99 0.40 38.67
N MET A 8 -9.29 -0.85 38.33
CA MET A 8 -9.42 -1.30 36.93
C MET A 8 -10.61 -0.64 36.22
N LEU A 9 -11.73 -0.44 36.92
CA LEU A 9 -12.91 0.23 36.36
C LEU A 9 -12.68 1.74 36.13
N LEU A 10 -11.93 2.40 37.03
CA LEU A 10 -11.50 3.79 36.82
C LEU A 10 -10.50 3.91 35.65
N ALA A 11 -9.60 2.95 35.49
CA ALA A 11 -8.66 2.92 34.36
C ALA A 11 -9.38 2.68 33.02
N ALA A 12 -10.43 1.86 33.00
CA ALA A 12 -11.25 1.61 31.81
C ALA A 12 -12.10 2.84 31.41
N GLY A 13 -12.55 3.65 32.37
CA GLY A 13 -13.28 4.90 32.12
C GLY A 13 -12.39 6.07 31.69
N ALA A 14 -11.08 5.97 31.89
CA ALA A 14 -10.08 6.97 31.51
C ALA A 14 -9.40 6.68 30.17
N ALA A 15 -9.81 5.63 29.46
CA ALA A 15 -9.46 5.45 28.04
C ALA A 15 -10.19 6.54 27.25
N GLY A 16 -9.58 7.72 27.25
CA GLY A 16 -10.09 8.92 26.61
C GLY A 16 -10.49 8.61 25.18
N ALA A 17 -11.52 9.31 24.72
CA ALA A 17 -11.72 9.50 23.30
C ALA A 17 -10.38 10.04 22.75
N GLU A 18 -9.59 9.15 22.14
CA GLU A 18 -8.49 9.57 21.29
C GLU A 18 -9.15 10.49 20.28
N SER A 19 -8.88 11.78 20.42
CA SER A 19 -9.24 12.75 19.41
C SER A 19 -8.51 12.24 18.18
N ALA A 20 -9.23 11.59 17.27
CA ALA A 20 -8.71 11.15 15.99
C ALA A 20 -8.33 12.43 15.26
N THR A 21 -7.12 12.92 15.52
CA THR A 21 -6.48 13.92 14.69
C THR A 21 -6.51 13.31 13.29
N PRO A 22 -7.12 13.99 12.31
CA PRO A 22 -7.17 13.44 10.96
C PRO A 22 -5.74 13.09 10.54
N SER A 23 -5.51 11.80 10.32
CA SER A 23 -4.20 11.31 9.91
C SER A 23 -3.92 11.87 8.51
N LEU A 24 -3.01 12.83 8.43
CA LEU A 24 -2.60 13.41 7.17
C LEU A 24 -1.68 12.41 6.48
N HIS A 25 -2.27 11.60 5.60
CA HIS A 25 -1.52 10.66 4.78
C HIS A 25 -0.85 11.39 3.61
N ILE A 26 0.45 11.20 3.44
CA ILE A 26 1.24 11.82 2.38
C ILE A 26 1.82 10.72 1.51
N GLY A 27 1.61 10.86 0.20
CA GLY A 27 2.12 9.91 -0.80
C GLY A 27 3.13 10.53 -1.75
N VAL A 28 4.00 9.69 -2.31
CA VAL A 28 4.98 10.08 -3.34
C VAL A 28 4.92 9.16 -4.55
N ASN A 29 5.37 9.65 -5.70
CA ASN A 29 5.58 8.82 -6.89
C ASN A 29 6.97 8.19 -6.83
N TYR A 30 7.08 6.88 -7.05
CA TYR A 30 8.38 6.22 -7.17
C TYR A 30 8.72 6.01 -8.65
N GLY A 31 9.45 6.97 -9.22
CA GLY A 31 9.99 6.90 -10.59
C GLY A 31 11.25 6.03 -10.64
N ALA A 32 11.34 5.17 -11.66
CA ALA A 32 12.44 4.21 -11.84
C ALA A 32 13.32 4.49 -13.08
N ASN A 33 13.06 5.55 -13.84
CA ASN A 33 13.83 5.90 -15.03
C ASN A 33 15.03 6.80 -14.68
N ALA A 34 16.07 6.21 -14.10
CA ALA A 34 17.34 6.85 -13.77
C ALA A 34 18.44 5.78 -13.57
N ASP A 35 19.71 6.22 -13.52
CA ASP A 35 20.90 5.36 -13.58
C ASP A 35 21.61 5.16 -12.22
N ASN A 36 21.23 5.91 -11.19
CA ASN A 36 21.91 5.94 -9.90
C ASN A 36 20.96 5.80 -8.69
N LEU A 37 19.77 5.23 -8.91
CA LEU A 37 18.79 5.08 -7.84
C LEU A 37 19.19 4.01 -6.81
N PRO A 38 18.87 4.18 -5.52
CA PRO A 38 18.96 3.12 -4.54
C PRO A 38 18.07 1.91 -4.92
N SER A 39 18.40 0.73 -4.37
CA SER A 39 17.58 -0.46 -4.60
C SER A 39 16.13 -0.27 -4.09
N PRO A 40 15.11 -0.90 -4.71
CA PRO A 40 13.72 -0.80 -4.25
C PRO A 40 13.53 -1.15 -2.78
N THR A 41 14.22 -2.18 -2.27
CA THR A 41 14.18 -2.55 -0.85
C THR A 41 14.74 -1.46 0.05
N SER A 42 15.83 -0.80 -0.37
CA SER A 42 16.41 0.33 0.37
C SER A 42 15.45 1.52 0.40
N VAL A 43 14.77 1.81 -0.71
CA VAL A 43 13.76 2.87 -0.77
C VAL A 43 12.56 2.54 0.13
N ALA A 44 12.03 1.32 0.06
CA ALA A 44 10.91 0.88 0.89
C ALA A 44 11.24 0.98 2.39
N ALA A 45 12.43 0.49 2.80
CA ALA A 45 12.89 0.60 4.18
C ALA A 45 13.10 2.05 4.62
N PHE A 46 13.66 2.90 3.75
CA PHE A 46 13.84 4.32 4.02
C PHE A 46 12.49 5.02 4.25
N LEU A 47 11.53 4.84 3.34
CA LEU A 47 10.21 5.44 3.47
C LEU A 47 9.52 4.99 4.76
N ALA A 48 9.54 3.67 5.04
CA ALA A 48 8.88 3.08 6.19
C ALA A 48 9.51 3.47 7.55
N THR A 49 10.81 3.80 7.60
CA THR A 49 11.51 3.96 8.88
C THR A 49 12.13 5.33 9.11
N LYS A 50 12.26 6.16 8.06
CA LYS A 50 12.95 7.47 8.12
C LYS A 50 12.08 8.64 7.70
N THR A 51 10.83 8.40 7.31
CA THR A 51 9.90 9.44 6.84
C THR A 51 8.51 9.24 7.42
N THR A 52 7.63 10.23 7.20
CA THR A 52 6.19 10.12 7.47
C THR A 52 5.38 9.75 6.23
N ILE A 53 6.04 9.45 5.11
CA ILE A 53 5.39 9.04 3.86
C ILE A 53 4.94 7.59 4.01
N ASP A 54 3.65 7.36 3.80
CA ASP A 54 3.01 6.06 4.01
C ASP A 54 2.27 5.55 2.76
N ARG A 55 2.37 6.29 1.65
CA ARG A 55 1.82 5.89 0.36
C ARG A 55 2.82 6.06 -0.77
N VAL A 56 2.85 5.10 -1.68
CA VAL A 56 3.68 5.14 -2.88
C VAL A 56 2.85 4.82 -4.10
N LYS A 57 2.99 5.64 -5.15
CA LYS A 57 2.51 5.30 -6.49
C LYS A 57 3.64 4.66 -7.30
N LEU A 58 3.39 3.45 -7.80
CA LEU A 58 4.20 2.77 -8.82
C LEU A 58 3.59 3.00 -10.21
N PHE A 59 4.44 3.13 -11.23
CA PHE A 59 4.00 3.40 -12.61
C PHE A 59 3.61 2.14 -13.38
N ASP A 60 3.99 0.96 -12.89
CA ASP A 60 3.60 -0.33 -13.43
C ASP A 60 3.59 -1.39 -12.32
N ALA A 61 3.21 -2.62 -12.68
CA ALA A 61 3.22 -3.75 -11.77
C ALA A 61 4.53 -4.54 -11.78
N ASN A 62 5.68 -3.85 -11.75
CA ASN A 62 6.98 -4.50 -11.73
C ASN A 62 7.16 -5.38 -10.46
N PRO A 63 7.41 -6.70 -10.61
CA PRO A 63 7.59 -7.63 -9.48
C PRO A 63 8.58 -7.19 -8.41
N THR A 64 9.73 -6.65 -8.84
CA THR A 64 10.81 -6.23 -7.95
C THR A 64 10.39 -5.05 -7.09
N PHE A 65 9.64 -4.11 -7.66
CA PHE A 65 9.17 -2.93 -6.94
C PHE A 65 8.03 -3.28 -5.99
N ILE A 66 7.05 -4.10 -6.40
CA ILE A 66 5.94 -4.48 -5.51
C ILE A 66 6.46 -5.32 -4.33
N SER A 67 7.34 -6.29 -4.59
CA SER A 67 7.88 -7.18 -3.55
C SER A 67 8.75 -6.44 -2.54
N ALA A 68 9.40 -5.33 -2.94
CA ALA A 68 10.24 -4.56 -2.05
C ALA A 68 9.48 -3.92 -0.88
N PHE A 69 8.18 -3.70 -1.02
CA PHE A 69 7.31 -3.15 0.04
C PHE A 69 6.61 -4.21 0.89
N ALA A 70 6.90 -5.50 0.66
CA ALA A 70 6.30 -6.58 1.43
C ALA A 70 6.63 -6.44 2.93
N GLY A 71 5.61 -6.56 3.79
CA GLY A 71 5.73 -6.43 5.24
C GLY A 71 5.94 -4.99 5.74
N THR A 72 5.99 -3.99 4.86
CA THR A 72 6.05 -2.58 5.26
C THR A 72 4.64 -2.02 5.52
N PRO A 73 4.50 -0.97 6.35
CA PRO A 73 3.21 -0.30 6.53
C PRO A 73 2.80 0.59 5.33
N VAL A 74 3.67 0.73 4.32
CA VAL A 74 3.46 1.62 3.18
C VAL A 74 2.43 1.01 2.23
N SER A 75 1.41 1.80 1.87
CA SER A 75 0.38 1.42 0.92
C SER A 75 0.80 1.75 -0.52
N LEU A 76 0.52 0.85 -1.46
CA LEU A 76 0.83 1.03 -2.87
C LEU A 76 -0.41 1.35 -3.70
N ALA A 77 -0.32 2.39 -4.51
CA ALA A 77 -1.12 2.57 -5.70
C ALA A 77 -0.32 2.07 -6.92
N VAL A 78 -0.88 1.16 -7.71
CA VAL A 78 -0.20 0.56 -8.87
C VAL A 78 -0.91 0.98 -10.15
N SER A 79 -0.17 1.55 -11.09
CA SER A 79 -0.69 1.90 -12.41
C SER A 79 -0.73 0.71 -13.37
N LEU A 80 -1.79 0.65 -14.17
CA LEU A 80 -1.85 -0.21 -15.34
C LEU A 80 -0.87 0.29 -16.40
N PRO A 81 -0.17 -0.60 -17.11
CA PRO A 81 0.56 -0.19 -18.30
C PRO A 81 -0.44 0.24 -19.39
N ASN A 82 -0.15 1.34 -20.09
CA ASN A 82 -1.02 1.84 -21.16
C ASN A 82 -1.35 0.79 -22.22
N SER A 83 -0.45 -0.17 -22.45
CA SER A 83 -0.64 -1.29 -23.37
C SER A 83 -1.74 -2.28 -22.96
N ALA A 84 -2.12 -2.33 -21.67
CA ALA A 84 -3.21 -3.17 -21.19
C ALA A 84 -4.59 -2.53 -21.40
N LEU A 85 -4.66 -1.20 -21.53
CA LEU A 85 -5.93 -0.46 -21.58
C LEU A 85 -6.85 -0.92 -22.72
N PRO A 86 -6.40 -1.17 -23.97
CA PRO A 86 -7.29 -1.62 -25.03
C PRO A 86 -7.97 -2.96 -24.72
N ALA A 87 -7.23 -3.92 -24.15
CA ALA A 87 -7.78 -5.23 -23.79
C ALA A 87 -8.78 -5.14 -22.63
N LEU A 88 -8.50 -4.25 -21.66
CA LEU A 88 -9.36 -4.01 -20.50
C LEU A 88 -10.63 -3.23 -20.85
N ALA A 89 -10.57 -2.35 -21.85
CA ALA A 89 -11.69 -1.55 -22.32
C ALA A 89 -12.67 -2.33 -23.23
N ASP A 90 -12.31 -3.55 -23.64
CA ASP A 90 -13.17 -4.37 -24.49
C ASP A 90 -14.48 -4.75 -23.77
N LYS A 91 -15.62 -4.55 -24.42
CA LYS A 91 -16.94 -4.77 -23.80
C LYS A 91 -17.27 -6.25 -23.58
N ALA A 92 -16.74 -7.14 -24.40
CA ALA A 92 -17.03 -8.57 -24.35
C ALA A 92 -16.01 -9.32 -23.49
N THR A 93 -14.72 -8.97 -23.59
CA THR A 93 -13.61 -9.70 -22.97
C THR A 93 -12.92 -8.93 -21.83
N GLY A 94 -13.23 -7.65 -21.61
CA GLY A 94 -12.51 -6.78 -20.69
C GLY A 94 -12.52 -7.26 -19.24
N LEU A 95 -13.63 -7.84 -18.77
CA LEU A 95 -13.71 -8.39 -17.41
C LEU A 95 -12.74 -9.56 -17.19
N ASP A 96 -12.65 -10.48 -18.15
CA ASP A 96 -11.75 -11.63 -18.05
C ASP A 96 -10.29 -11.20 -18.24
N ALA A 97 -10.03 -10.23 -19.13
CA ALA A 97 -8.73 -9.59 -19.23
C ALA A 97 -8.30 -8.94 -17.90
N ALA A 98 -9.19 -8.22 -17.23
CA ALA A 98 -8.92 -7.58 -15.93
C ALA A 98 -8.61 -8.60 -14.84
N ARG A 99 -9.42 -9.66 -14.74
CA ARG A 99 -9.18 -10.76 -13.79
C ARG A 99 -7.86 -11.46 -14.05
N SER A 100 -7.54 -11.69 -15.32
CA SER A 100 -6.27 -12.32 -15.72
C SER A 100 -5.09 -11.43 -15.36
N TRP A 101 -5.19 -10.13 -15.64
CA TRP A 101 -4.16 -9.16 -15.33
C TRP A 101 -3.91 -9.07 -13.81
N ILE A 102 -4.96 -8.98 -12.98
CA ILE A 102 -4.82 -8.95 -11.52
C ILE A 102 -4.15 -10.23 -11.00
N ARG A 103 -4.60 -11.41 -11.47
CA ARG A 103 -4.02 -12.69 -11.07
C ARG A 103 -2.53 -12.79 -11.40
N ALA A 104 -2.14 -12.31 -12.57
CA ALA A 104 -0.75 -12.38 -13.02
C ALA A 104 0.15 -11.34 -12.33
N ASN A 105 -0.36 -10.13 -12.08
CA ASN A 105 0.48 -8.98 -11.75
C ASN A 105 0.38 -8.52 -10.29
N LEU A 106 -0.69 -8.85 -9.56
CA LEU A 106 -0.88 -8.37 -8.18
C LEU A 106 -1.15 -9.47 -7.17
N SER A 107 -1.95 -10.48 -7.53
CA SER A 107 -2.28 -11.58 -6.62
C SER A 107 -1.06 -12.28 -5.99
N PRO A 108 0.10 -12.44 -6.66
CA PRO A 108 1.28 -13.06 -6.04
C PRO A 108 1.86 -12.27 -4.84
N TYR A 109 1.57 -10.97 -4.74
CA TYR A 109 2.18 -10.10 -3.74
C TYR A 109 1.24 -9.74 -2.58
N VAL A 110 -0.06 -9.96 -2.73
CA VAL A 110 -1.07 -9.64 -1.70
C VAL A 110 -1.35 -10.90 -0.87
N PRO A 111 -1.43 -10.84 0.48
CA PRO A 111 -1.46 -9.64 1.31
C PRO A 111 -0.08 -9.19 1.84
N ALA A 112 1.02 -9.83 1.43
CA ALA A 112 2.35 -9.49 1.93
C ALA A 112 2.71 -8.02 1.65
N THR A 113 2.32 -7.49 0.48
CA THR A 113 2.38 -6.08 0.12
C THR A 113 0.97 -5.47 0.15
N ASN A 114 0.83 -4.30 0.77
CA ASN A 114 -0.43 -3.59 0.87
C ASN A 114 -0.74 -2.77 -0.41
N VAL A 115 -1.34 -3.41 -1.41
CA VAL A 115 -1.82 -2.72 -2.63
C VAL A 115 -3.25 -2.25 -2.40
N THR A 116 -3.47 -0.93 -2.38
CA THR A 116 -4.76 -0.32 -2.02
C THR A 116 -5.51 0.29 -3.19
N LEU A 117 -4.82 0.58 -4.30
CA LEU A 117 -5.41 1.25 -5.45
C LEU A 117 -4.81 0.76 -6.76
N LEU A 118 -5.69 0.48 -7.73
CA LEU A 118 -5.31 0.34 -9.13
C LEU A 118 -5.59 1.65 -9.86
N LEU A 119 -4.63 2.15 -10.63
CA LEU A 119 -4.78 3.37 -11.44
C LEU A 119 -4.82 3.00 -12.93
N ALA A 120 -5.77 3.56 -13.66
CA ALA A 120 -5.93 3.41 -15.11
C ALA A 120 -5.72 4.75 -15.82
#